data_AF-A0A1W9GLU4-F1
#
_entry.id   AF-A0A1W9GLU4-F1
#
_cell.length_a   1.000
_cell.length_b   1.000
_cell.length_c   1.000
_cell.angle_alpha   90.00
_cell.angle_beta   90.00
_cell.angle_gamma   90.00
#
_symmetry.space_group_name_H-M   'P 1'
#
loop_
_entity.id
_entity.type
_entity.pdbx_description
1 polymer ?
#
loop_
_entity_poly.entity_id
_entity_poly.type
_entity_poly.pdbx_seq_one_letter_code
_entity_poly.pdbx_strand_id
1 'polypeptide(L)'
;MTCDKYYCYLIVMTARQPSSDSTSKCSNHLKSFRIRTGFSQSELATRAGITRQAVSSIESNLYLPTTAVALRLASVLTCRVEDLFSLAPAEDIVDGTLIGRLPRAEEREAQPVRVKVSTVGKRTIVRPVTGLGEQLSFTVPADGYVVETHSGRSDSTVHVKLSRDRQTIEQDISVAGCDPAIFLAGEYMRRQKDRTSVIGWTMGSTAALHALQRGEVHIAGLHLFDPVTGESNMPFLRRSLKGSHYDVVTFATWEEGFLVRPGNPKSIRTAADLSDPTITLINREEGSGARLLLDQRLRAAGVAPTQVPGYDHIASTHFGVARAIAEH
;
A
#
# COMPACT_ATOMS: atom_id res chain seq x y z
N MET A 1 35.73 -10.10 8.51
CA MET A 1 34.57 -9.58 7.76
C MET A 1 34.92 -9.62 6.30
N THR A 2 34.40 -10.59 5.55
CA THR A 2 34.28 -10.45 4.10
C THR A 2 33.01 -9.62 3.86
N CYS A 3 33.16 -8.30 3.76
CA CYS A 3 32.08 -7.41 3.34
C CYS A 3 31.89 -7.54 1.83
N ASP A 4 30.68 -7.90 1.40
CA ASP A 4 30.27 -7.63 0.02
C ASP A 4 29.39 -6.39 0.02
N LYS A 5 29.61 -5.52 -0.96
CA LYS A 5 28.73 -4.38 -1.23
C LYS A 5 27.54 -4.88 -2.05
N TYR A 6 26.34 -4.75 -1.50
CA TYR A 6 25.10 -5.02 -2.21
C TYR A 6 24.47 -3.72 -2.69
N TYR A 7 23.90 -3.77 -3.89
CA TYR A 7 23.19 -2.65 -4.48
C TYR A 7 21.69 -2.89 -4.33
N CYS A 8 21.04 -2.02 -3.57
CA CYS A 8 19.59 -1.92 -3.52
C CYS A 8 19.14 -1.10 -4.73
N TYR A 9 18.29 -1.68 -5.58
CA TYR A 9 17.69 -0.94 -6.69
C TYR A 9 16.20 -0.77 -6.49
N LEU A 10 15.70 0.40 -6.84
CA LEU A 10 14.28 0.69 -7.05
C LEU A 10 14.00 0.53 -8.54
N ILE A 11 12.93 -0.20 -8.86
CA ILE A 11 12.52 -0.42 -10.25
C ILE A 11 11.17 0.17 -10.49
N VAL A 12 11.03 1.08 -11.44
CA VAL A 12 9.77 1.78 -11.71
C VAL A 12 9.18 1.31 -13.04
N MET A 13 7.89 0.96 -13.04
CA MET A 13 7.11 0.82 -14.27
C MET A 13 6.43 2.15 -14.62
N THR A 14 6.73 2.69 -15.79
CA THR A 14 6.15 3.96 -16.27
C THR A 14 4.72 3.75 -16.79
N ALA A 15 3.72 4.39 -16.18
CA ALA A 15 2.35 4.46 -16.69
C ALA A 15 1.89 5.93 -16.86
N ARG A 16 1.18 6.22 -17.96
CA ARG A 16 0.53 7.52 -18.21
C ARG A 16 -0.77 7.64 -17.39
N GLN A 17 -0.99 8.81 -16.80
CA GLN A 17 -2.22 9.17 -16.10
C GLN A 17 -3.40 9.31 -17.08
N PRO A 18 -4.59 8.76 -16.76
CA PRO A 18 -5.84 9.17 -17.39
C PRO A 18 -6.48 10.35 -16.62
N SER A 19 -7.07 11.28 -17.38
CA SER A 19 -7.91 12.37 -16.88
C SER A 19 -9.30 11.86 -16.48
N SER A 20 -9.75 12.13 -15.26
CA SER A 20 -11.08 11.75 -14.77
C SER A 20 -12.06 12.93 -14.85
N ASP A 21 -13.19 12.71 -15.51
CA ASP A 21 -14.38 13.56 -15.44
C ASP A 21 -15.35 12.87 -14.45
N SER A 22 -15.66 13.50 -13.32
CA SER A 22 -16.50 12.92 -12.26
C SER A 22 -17.79 13.71 -12.08
N THR A 23 -18.93 13.12 -12.45
CA THR A 23 -20.26 13.66 -12.14
C THR A 23 -20.66 13.31 -10.70
N SER A 24 -20.45 14.23 -9.75
CA SER A 24 -20.85 14.08 -8.35
C SER A 24 -22.35 14.31 -8.14
N LYS A 25 -23.03 13.44 -7.38
CA LYS A 25 -24.47 13.51 -7.09
C LYS A 25 -24.73 14.47 -5.91
N CYS A 26 -25.46 15.57 -6.13
CA CYS A 26 -25.77 16.57 -5.09
C CYS A 26 -27.02 16.16 -4.29
N SER A 27 -26.90 16.09 -2.96
CA SER A 27 -28.02 16.07 -2.01
C SER A 27 -28.59 17.48 -1.82
N ASN A 28 -29.90 17.58 -1.57
CA ASN A 28 -30.64 18.83 -1.53
C ASN A 28 -31.67 18.84 -0.41
N HIS A 29 -31.51 19.77 0.51
CA HIS A 29 -32.33 19.96 1.70
C HIS A 29 -33.10 21.29 1.68
N LEU A 30 -33.20 21.96 0.53
CA LEU A 30 -33.83 23.27 0.42
C LEU A 30 -35.28 23.27 0.94
N LYS A 31 -36.05 22.22 0.57
CA LYS A 31 -37.45 22.08 0.95
C LYS A 31 -37.64 21.96 2.46
N SER A 32 -36.79 21.19 3.13
CA SER A 32 -36.89 20.99 4.58
C SER A 32 -36.52 22.27 5.34
N PHE A 33 -35.47 22.98 4.91
CA PHE A 33 -35.10 24.27 5.48
C PHE A 33 -36.19 25.32 5.26
N ARG A 34 -36.74 25.42 4.04
CA ARG A 34 -37.83 26.35 3.74
C ARG A 34 -39.04 26.13 4.65
N ILE A 35 -39.48 24.88 4.79
CA ILE A 35 -40.63 24.53 5.64
C ILE A 35 -40.34 24.87 7.10
N ARG A 36 -39.13 24.57 7.60
CA ARG A 36 -38.74 24.89 8.99
C ARG A 36 -38.71 26.40 9.27
N THR A 37 -38.34 27.21 8.28
CA THR A 37 -38.39 28.69 8.38
C THR A 37 -39.78 29.28 8.17
N GLY A 38 -40.79 28.45 7.86
CA GLY A 38 -42.17 28.88 7.67
C GLY A 38 -42.47 29.55 6.32
N PHE A 39 -41.54 29.52 5.36
CA PHE A 39 -41.74 30.17 4.06
C PHE A 39 -42.51 29.28 3.07
N SER A 40 -43.40 29.89 2.30
CA SER A 40 -43.89 29.32 1.05
C SER A 40 -42.82 29.38 -0.04
N GLN A 41 -42.97 28.58 -1.11
CA GLN A 41 -42.05 28.63 -2.26
C GLN A 41 -41.99 30.03 -2.89
N SER A 42 -43.13 30.74 -2.95
CA SER A 42 -43.21 32.09 -3.51
C SER A 42 -42.49 33.12 -2.64
N GLU A 43 -42.59 33.01 -1.31
CA GLU A 43 -41.89 33.92 -0.39
C GLU A 43 -40.38 33.71 -0.44
N LEU A 44 -39.93 32.46 -0.44
CA LEU A 44 -38.50 32.14 -0.59
C LEU A 44 -37.99 32.66 -1.93
N ALA A 45 -38.74 32.45 -3.02
CA ALA A 45 -38.39 32.92 -4.35
C ALA A 45 -38.23 34.46 -4.39
N THR A 46 -39.18 35.18 -3.80
CA THR A 46 -39.17 36.65 -3.74
C THR A 46 -37.96 37.16 -2.94
N ARG A 47 -37.71 36.59 -1.76
CA ARG A 47 -36.57 36.98 -0.90
C ARG A 47 -35.22 36.63 -1.52
N ALA A 48 -35.12 35.49 -2.18
CA ALA A 48 -33.91 35.06 -2.89
C ALA A 48 -33.81 35.66 -4.31
N GLY A 49 -34.77 36.52 -4.71
CA GLY A 49 -34.94 37.13 -6.03
C GLY A 49 -34.70 36.18 -7.20
N ILE A 50 -35.40 35.04 -7.15
CA ILE A 50 -35.54 34.05 -8.22
C ILE A 50 -37.03 33.76 -8.44
N THR A 51 -37.39 32.99 -9.47
CA THR A 51 -38.79 32.65 -9.72
C THR A 51 -39.28 31.53 -8.80
N ARG A 52 -40.59 31.50 -8.52
CA ARG A 52 -41.21 30.36 -7.80
C ARG A 52 -40.95 29.04 -8.53
N GLN A 53 -40.97 29.04 -9.86
CA GLN A 53 -40.61 27.86 -10.65
C GLN A 53 -39.18 27.41 -10.38
N ALA A 54 -38.22 28.33 -10.30
CA ALA A 54 -36.83 27.99 -9.97
C ALA A 54 -36.71 27.34 -8.58
N VAL A 55 -37.38 27.89 -7.55
CA VAL A 55 -37.43 27.23 -6.22
C VAL A 55 -38.02 25.83 -6.33
N SER A 56 -39.14 25.65 -7.04
CA SER A 56 -39.76 24.34 -7.22
C SER A 56 -38.85 23.35 -7.96
N SER A 57 -38.20 23.77 -9.03
CA SER A 57 -37.28 22.93 -9.81
C SER A 57 -36.05 22.53 -9.00
N ILE A 58 -35.53 23.45 -8.18
CA ILE A 58 -34.45 23.15 -7.24
C ILE A 58 -34.95 22.16 -6.19
N GLU A 59 -36.07 22.42 -5.50
CA GLU A 59 -36.61 21.49 -4.49
C GLU A 59 -36.91 20.08 -5.01
N SER A 60 -37.23 19.95 -6.29
CA SER A 60 -37.49 18.68 -6.97
C SER A 60 -36.26 18.05 -7.64
N ASN A 61 -35.05 18.62 -7.46
CA ASN A 61 -33.81 18.16 -8.07
C ASN A 61 -33.82 18.09 -9.62
N LEU A 62 -34.71 18.84 -10.27
CA LEU A 62 -34.75 18.95 -11.73
C LEU A 62 -33.66 19.90 -12.27
N TYR A 63 -33.12 20.75 -11.41
CA TYR A 63 -32.14 21.78 -11.74
C TYR A 63 -31.23 22.04 -10.55
N LEU A 64 -29.91 22.04 -10.79
CA LEU A 64 -28.93 22.46 -9.80
C LEU A 64 -28.78 24.00 -9.85
N PRO A 65 -28.89 24.69 -8.71
CA PRO A 65 -28.72 26.14 -8.68
C PRO A 65 -27.29 26.52 -9.06
N THR A 66 -27.13 27.67 -9.71
CA THR A 66 -25.81 28.31 -9.85
C THR A 66 -25.30 28.72 -8.47
N THR A 67 -23.98 28.91 -8.33
CA THR A 67 -23.35 29.35 -7.08
C THR A 67 -24.01 30.61 -6.52
N ALA A 68 -24.34 31.58 -7.38
CA ALA A 68 -25.03 32.81 -6.99
C ALA A 68 -26.42 32.54 -6.40
N VAL A 69 -27.20 31.64 -6.99
CA VAL A 69 -28.53 31.27 -6.48
C VAL A 69 -28.41 30.52 -5.15
N ALA A 70 -27.46 29.60 -5.02
CA ALA A 70 -27.22 28.85 -3.80
C ALA A 70 -26.83 29.77 -2.62
N LEU A 71 -25.94 30.75 -2.85
CA LEU A 71 -25.55 31.74 -1.85
C LEU A 71 -26.72 32.62 -1.40
N ARG A 72 -27.58 33.04 -2.34
CA ARG A 72 -28.78 33.85 -2.02
C ARG A 72 -29.79 33.06 -1.18
N LEU A 73 -30.02 31.79 -1.53
CA LEU A 73 -30.91 30.91 -0.77
C LEU A 73 -30.38 30.68 0.65
N ALA A 74 -29.09 30.40 0.80
CA ALA A 74 -28.44 30.20 2.10
C ALA A 74 -28.50 31.47 2.98
N SER A 75 -28.28 32.65 2.37
CA SER A 75 -28.40 33.94 3.05
C SER A 75 -29.83 34.18 3.56
N VAL A 76 -30.86 33.94 2.74
CA VAL A 76 -32.27 34.12 3.13
C VAL A 76 -32.69 33.14 4.23
N LEU A 77 -32.19 31.90 4.19
CA LEU A 77 -32.50 30.84 5.14
C LEU A 77 -31.59 30.86 6.39
N THR A 78 -30.65 31.80 6.46
CA THR A 78 -29.70 31.97 7.58
C THR A 78 -28.93 30.68 7.88
N CYS A 79 -28.39 30.04 6.85
CA CYS A 79 -27.59 28.83 6.96
C CYS A 79 -26.40 28.87 6.00
N ARG A 80 -25.53 27.86 6.06
CA ARG A 80 -24.43 27.69 5.10
C ARG A 80 -24.96 27.05 3.81
N VAL A 81 -24.26 27.22 2.70
CA VAL A 81 -24.67 26.64 1.40
C VAL A 81 -24.69 25.10 1.49
N GLU A 82 -23.69 24.54 2.17
CA GLU A 82 -23.50 23.13 2.45
C GLU A 82 -24.58 22.50 3.34
N ASP A 83 -25.32 23.32 4.11
CA ASP A 83 -26.49 22.85 4.84
C ASP A 83 -27.68 22.61 3.89
N LEU A 84 -27.77 23.39 2.80
CA LEU A 84 -28.82 23.27 1.79
C LEU A 84 -28.46 22.27 0.70
N PHE A 85 -27.21 22.28 0.25
CA PHE A 85 -26.71 21.49 -0.86
C PHE A 85 -25.39 20.87 -0.46
N SER A 86 -25.39 19.57 -0.25
CA SER A 86 -24.16 18.82 -0.01
C SER A 86 -23.93 17.89 -1.18
N LEU A 87 -22.68 17.70 -1.59
CA LEU A 87 -22.37 16.56 -2.43
C LEU A 87 -22.60 15.34 -1.55
N ALA A 88 -23.52 14.45 -1.96
CA ALA A 88 -23.52 13.15 -1.35
C ALA A 88 -22.11 12.61 -1.61
N PRO A 89 -21.37 12.14 -0.57
CA PRO A 89 -20.31 11.22 -0.89
C PRO A 89 -21.01 10.14 -1.70
N ALA A 90 -20.67 10.01 -2.98
CA ALA A 90 -20.95 8.76 -3.66
C ALA A 90 -20.43 7.71 -2.67
N GLU A 91 -21.22 6.68 -2.35
CA GLU A 91 -20.58 5.55 -1.69
C GLU A 91 -19.46 5.16 -2.64
N ASP A 92 -18.24 5.49 -2.22
CA ASP A 92 -17.10 5.50 -3.12
C ASP A 92 -16.61 4.06 -3.08
N ILE A 93 -17.42 3.21 -3.71
CA ILE A 93 -17.20 1.78 -3.81
C ILE A 93 -16.30 1.61 -5.03
N VAL A 94 -15.21 0.88 -4.80
CA VAL A 94 -14.30 0.46 -5.86
C VAL A 94 -14.21 -1.05 -5.89
N ASP A 95 -14.32 -1.58 -7.10
CA ASP A 95 -13.94 -2.95 -7.40
C ASP A 95 -12.41 -3.05 -7.44
N GLY A 96 -11.86 -4.09 -6.82
CA GLY A 96 -10.44 -4.37 -6.93
C GLY A 96 -10.08 -5.84 -6.78
N THR A 97 -8.93 -6.20 -7.34
CA THR A 97 -8.33 -7.53 -7.18
C THR A 97 -7.75 -7.64 -5.78
N LEU A 98 -8.22 -8.61 -5.00
CA LEU A 98 -7.67 -8.92 -3.70
C LEU A 98 -6.33 -9.65 -3.84
N ILE A 99 -5.29 -9.10 -3.22
CA ILE A 99 -3.99 -9.76 -3.06
C ILE A 99 -3.80 -10.08 -1.57
N GLY A 100 -3.57 -11.36 -1.28
CA GLY A 100 -3.47 -11.88 0.08
C GLY A 100 -4.75 -12.58 0.54
N ARG A 101 -4.83 -12.86 1.85
CA ARG A 101 -5.91 -13.65 2.43
C ARG A 101 -6.79 -12.78 3.32
N LEU A 102 -8.09 -12.84 3.09
CA LEU A 102 -9.06 -12.24 4.00
C LEU A 102 -9.28 -13.15 5.23
N PRO A 103 -9.62 -12.57 6.40
CA PRO A 103 -10.04 -13.30 7.62
C PRO A 103 -11.16 -14.33 7.35
N ARG A 104 -11.44 -15.24 8.28
CA ARG A 104 -12.57 -16.18 8.12
C ARG A 104 -13.90 -15.43 8.17
N ALA A 105 -14.96 -15.97 7.56
CA ALA A 105 -16.27 -15.29 7.48
C ALA A 105 -16.79 -14.83 8.86
N GLU A 106 -16.68 -15.70 9.88
CA GLU A 106 -17.04 -15.40 11.27
C GLU A 106 -16.31 -14.17 11.84
N GLU A 107 -15.02 -14.01 11.51
CA GLU A 107 -14.22 -12.86 11.94
C GLU A 107 -14.62 -11.58 11.19
N ARG A 108 -15.10 -11.70 9.95
CA ARG A 108 -15.57 -10.56 9.13
C ARG A 108 -16.93 -10.04 9.58
N GLU A 109 -17.78 -10.89 10.15
CA GLU A 109 -19.04 -10.47 10.76
C GLU A 109 -18.80 -9.67 12.05
N ALA A 110 -17.75 -10.02 12.79
CA ALA A 110 -17.38 -9.33 14.02
C ALA A 110 -16.70 -7.98 13.78
N GLN A 111 -15.83 -7.88 12.76
CA GLN A 111 -15.09 -6.64 12.47
C GLN A 111 -14.93 -6.40 10.96
N PRO A 112 -15.11 -5.15 10.49
CA PRO A 112 -14.94 -4.83 9.09
C PRO A 112 -13.48 -4.99 8.66
N VAL A 113 -13.27 -5.64 7.50
CA VAL A 113 -11.91 -5.91 7.03
C VAL A 113 -11.29 -4.64 6.45
N ARG A 114 -10.30 -4.11 7.16
CA ARG A 114 -9.51 -2.93 6.78
C ARG A 114 -8.56 -3.27 5.64
N VAL A 115 -8.59 -2.45 4.59
CA VAL A 115 -7.74 -2.63 3.40
C VAL A 115 -6.98 -1.37 3.00
N LYS A 116 -5.85 -1.60 2.35
CA LYS A 116 -5.17 -0.63 1.50
C LYS A 116 -5.60 -0.84 0.05
N VAL A 117 -5.78 0.27 -0.66
CA VAL A 117 -6.14 0.28 -2.08
C VAL A 117 -5.04 1.01 -2.83
N SER A 118 -4.61 0.49 -3.97
CA SER A 118 -3.65 1.16 -4.84
C SER A 118 -3.98 0.91 -6.30
N THR A 119 -3.94 1.95 -7.11
CA THR A 119 -4.16 1.85 -8.56
C THR A 119 -2.82 1.66 -9.27
N VAL A 120 -2.54 0.47 -9.77
CA VAL A 120 -1.31 0.14 -10.51
C VAL A 120 -1.64 -0.03 -11.99
N GLY A 121 -1.29 0.97 -12.79
CA GLY A 121 -1.70 1.05 -14.19
C GLY A 121 -3.23 1.15 -14.31
N LYS A 122 -3.88 0.13 -14.86
CA LYS A 122 -5.35 0.04 -14.96
C LYS A 122 -5.97 -0.85 -13.88
N ARG A 123 -5.16 -1.43 -12.99
CA ARG A 123 -5.63 -2.40 -11.99
C ARG A 123 -5.81 -1.71 -10.65
N THR A 124 -6.95 -1.92 -10.02
CA THR A 124 -7.16 -1.61 -8.61
C THR A 124 -6.74 -2.81 -7.78
N ILE A 125 -5.69 -2.64 -6.97
CA ILE A 125 -5.16 -3.68 -6.10
C ILE A 125 -5.65 -3.42 -4.68
N VAL A 126 -6.22 -4.44 -4.05
CA VAL A 126 -6.73 -4.38 -2.68
C VAL A 126 -5.94 -5.36 -1.82
N ARG A 127 -5.38 -4.88 -0.72
CA ARG A 127 -4.62 -5.71 0.22
C ARG A 127 -5.11 -5.49 1.64
N PRO A 128 -5.34 -6.56 2.42
CA PRO A 128 -5.63 -6.44 3.84
C PRO A 128 -4.51 -5.71 4.58
N VAL A 129 -4.87 -4.80 5.48
CA VAL A 129 -3.91 -4.07 6.34
C VAL A 129 -3.14 -5.04 7.25
N THR A 130 -3.72 -6.19 7.57
CA THR A 130 -3.04 -7.30 8.27
C THR A 130 -1.85 -7.86 7.50
N GLY A 131 -1.81 -7.68 6.18
CA GLY A 131 -0.68 -8.06 5.33
C GLY A 131 0.56 -7.16 5.47
N LEU A 132 0.47 -6.03 6.20
CA LEU A 132 1.61 -5.16 6.47
C LEU A 132 2.52 -5.67 7.61
N GLY A 133 2.11 -6.74 8.32
CA GLY A 133 2.79 -7.27 9.50
C GLY A 133 2.17 -6.80 10.82
N GLU A 134 2.54 -7.46 11.93
CA GLU A 134 1.87 -7.31 13.24
C GLU A 134 1.75 -5.85 13.70
N GLN A 135 2.86 -5.12 13.79
CA GLN A 135 2.86 -3.75 14.33
C GLN A 135 2.19 -2.74 13.39
N LEU A 136 2.41 -2.87 12.08
CA LEU A 136 1.86 -1.94 11.09
C LEU A 136 0.35 -2.12 10.90
N SER A 137 -0.16 -3.33 11.16
CA SER A 137 -1.59 -3.62 11.00
C SER A 137 -2.50 -2.75 11.89
N PHE A 138 -2.00 -2.30 13.05
CA PHE A 138 -2.76 -1.46 13.98
C PHE A 138 -2.54 0.04 13.78
N THR A 139 -1.37 0.43 13.26
CA THR A 139 -0.95 1.83 13.21
C THR A 139 -1.19 2.49 11.85
N VAL A 140 -1.23 1.70 10.78
CA VAL A 140 -1.44 2.22 9.42
C VAL A 140 -2.94 2.45 9.18
N PRO A 141 -3.39 3.65 8.77
CA PRO A 141 -4.79 3.90 8.46
C PRO A 141 -5.25 3.10 7.24
N ALA A 142 -6.49 2.63 7.26
CA ALA A 142 -7.09 1.96 6.10
C ALA A 142 -7.49 2.99 5.04
N ASP A 143 -7.46 2.58 3.77
CA ASP A 143 -8.02 3.39 2.68
C ASP A 143 -9.50 3.09 2.49
N GLY A 144 -9.97 1.93 2.97
CA GLY A 144 -11.37 1.54 2.97
C GLY A 144 -11.61 0.22 3.68
N TYR A 145 -12.83 -0.28 3.56
CA TYR A 145 -13.29 -1.53 4.14
C TYR A 145 -13.94 -2.42 3.09
N VAL A 146 -13.69 -3.73 3.15
CA VAL A 146 -14.37 -4.69 2.28
C VAL A 146 -15.85 -4.78 2.68
N VAL A 147 -16.75 -4.59 1.71
CA VAL A 147 -18.20 -4.71 1.92
C VAL A 147 -18.76 -6.01 1.32
N GLU A 148 -18.22 -6.45 0.19
CA GLU A 148 -18.66 -7.66 -0.50
C GLU A 148 -17.47 -8.38 -1.14
N THR A 149 -17.59 -9.69 -1.32
CA THR A 149 -16.57 -10.51 -1.98
C THR A 149 -17.20 -11.36 -3.09
N HIS A 150 -16.69 -11.24 -4.30
CA HIS A 150 -17.04 -12.12 -5.42
C HIS A 150 -15.87 -13.04 -5.74
N SER A 151 -16.07 -14.33 -5.53
CA SER A 151 -15.13 -15.36 -5.98
C SER A 151 -15.40 -15.69 -7.46
N GLY A 152 -14.61 -15.12 -8.37
CA GLY A 152 -14.55 -15.56 -9.78
C GLY A 152 -13.48 -16.64 -9.99
N ARG A 153 -13.50 -17.30 -11.16
CA ARG A 153 -12.69 -18.48 -11.55
C ARG A 153 -11.15 -18.30 -11.59
N SER A 154 -10.58 -17.15 -11.22
CA SER A 154 -9.13 -16.93 -11.30
C SER A 154 -8.56 -15.85 -10.37
N ASP A 155 -9.33 -14.84 -9.96
CA ASP A 155 -8.90 -13.79 -9.03
C ASP A 155 -10.11 -13.41 -8.16
N SER A 156 -9.92 -13.30 -6.85
CA SER A 156 -10.95 -12.83 -5.93
C SER A 156 -11.13 -11.32 -6.12
N THR A 157 -12.31 -10.91 -6.57
CA THR A 157 -12.68 -9.49 -6.66
C THR A 157 -13.41 -9.10 -5.39
N VAL A 158 -13.10 -7.92 -4.87
CA VAL A 158 -13.71 -7.38 -3.65
C VAL A 158 -14.22 -5.98 -3.89
N HIS A 159 -15.37 -5.70 -3.29
CA HIS A 159 -15.94 -4.35 -3.23
C HIS A 159 -15.41 -3.66 -1.99
N VAL A 160 -14.82 -2.49 -2.16
CA VAL A 160 -14.26 -1.71 -1.07
C VAL A 160 -14.99 -0.38 -0.97
N LYS A 161 -15.61 -0.13 0.18
CA LYS A 161 -16.09 1.22 0.54
C LYS A 161 -14.91 2.05 1.01
N LEU A 162 -14.52 3.05 0.21
CA LEU A 162 -13.39 3.91 0.54
C LEU A 162 -13.71 4.81 1.74
N SER A 163 -12.69 5.04 2.56
CA SER A 163 -12.67 5.97 3.70
C SER A 163 -11.72 7.14 3.47
N ARG A 164 -10.89 7.07 2.42
CA ARG A 164 -10.08 8.16 1.89
C ARG A 164 -10.58 8.56 0.51
N ASP A 165 -10.33 9.82 0.17
CA ASP A 165 -10.60 10.39 -1.16
C ASP A 165 -9.95 9.54 -2.27
N ARG A 166 -10.76 9.12 -3.26
CA ARG A 166 -10.34 8.27 -4.38
C ARG A 166 -9.16 8.85 -5.13
N GLN A 167 -9.19 10.16 -5.43
CA GLN A 167 -8.13 10.84 -6.18
C GLN A 167 -6.80 10.78 -5.44
N THR A 168 -6.83 10.87 -4.10
CA THR A 168 -5.63 10.74 -3.27
C THR A 168 -5.08 9.31 -3.31
N ILE A 169 -5.95 8.29 -3.26
CA ILE A 169 -5.54 6.88 -3.37
C ILE A 169 -4.91 6.58 -4.74
N GLU A 170 -5.47 7.13 -5.82
CA GLU A 170 -4.95 6.95 -7.18
C GLU A 170 -3.55 7.57 -7.38
N GLN A 171 -3.15 8.49 -6.50
CA GLN A 171 -1.83 9.11 -6.49
C GLN A 171 -0.82 8.34 -5.62
N ASP A 172 -1.25 7.33 -4.85
CA ASP A 172 -0.36 6.62 -3.94
C ASP A 172 0.58 5.66 -4.70
N ILE A 173 1.87 5.75 -4.39
CA ILE A 173 2.92 4.90 -4.96
C ILE A 173 3.07 3.64 -4.10
N SER A 174 2.48 2.54 -4.57
CA SER A 174 2.70 1.19 -4.03
C SER A 174 4.10 0.65 -4.33
N VAL A 175 4.85 0.26 -3.29
CA VAL A 175 6.22 -0.26 -3.37
C VAL A 175 6.32 -1.58 -2.61
N ALA A 176 6.92 -2.62 -3.18
CA ALA A 176 7.24 -3.88 -2.50
C ALA A 176 8.75 -4.02 -2.29
N GLY A 177 9.15 -4.54 -1.13
CA GLY A 177 10.56 -4.81 -0.83
C GLY A 177 10.77 -4.89 0.68
N CYS A 178 11.99 -5.20 1.12
CA CYS A 178 12.28 -5.34 2.54
C CYS A 178 13.14 -4.21 3.13
N ASP A 179 13.45 -3.18 2.33
CA ASP A 179 14.24 -2.03 2.75
C ASP A 179 13.36 -1.04 3.55
N PRO A 180 13.64 -0.80 4.84
CA PRO A 180 12.86 0.12 5.66
C PRO A 180 12.99 1.58 5.23
N ALA A 181 14.03 1.96 4.48
CA ALA A 181 14.22 3.33 4.02
C ALA A 181 13.13 3.79 3.04
N ILE A 182 12.37 2.86 2.44
CA ILE A 182 11.21 3.23 1.62
C ILE A 182 10.13 3.96 2.42
N PHE A 183 9.95 3.60 3.69
CA PHE A 183 8.98 4.27 4.56
C PHE A 183 9.44 5.69 4.91
N LEU A 184 10.75 5.88 5.08
CA LEU A 184 11.37 7.19 5.29
C LEU A 184 11.23 8.06 4.04
N ALA A 185 11.44 7.49 2.84
CA ALA A 185 11.21 8.18 1.58
C ALA A 185 9.74 8.61 1.44
N GLY A 186 8.81 7.72 1.79
CA GLY A 186 7.38 8.04 1.83
C GLY A 186 7.04 9.20 2.76
N GLU A 187 7.61 9.21 3.95
CA GLU A 187 7.42 10.30 4.91
C GLU A 187 8.04 11.61 4.44
N TYR A 188 9.24 11.56 3.86
CA TYR A 188 9.89 12.72 3.27
C TYR A 188 9.04 13.33 2.14
N MET A 189 8.50 12.51 1.24
CA MET A 189 7.61 12.95 0.17
C MET A 189 6.35 13.64 0.72
N ARG A 190 5.69 13.03 1.71
CA ARG A 190 4.53 13.62 2.38
C ARG A 190 4.82 15.02 2.96
N ARG A 191 6.04 15.26 3.45
CA ARG A 191 6.45 16.56 4.02
C ARG A 191 6.82 17.60 2.97
N GLN A 192 7.32 17.19 1.80
CA GLN A 192 7.93 18.10 0.81
C GLN A 192 6.91 18.66 -0.21
N LYS A 193 5.92 17.89 -0.70
CA LYS A 193 4.82 18.38 -1.58
C LYS A 193 3.65 17.38 -1.75
N ASP A 194 2.44 17.95 -1.95
CA ASP A 194 1.28 17.56 -2.80
C ASP A 194 0.83 16.08 -2.91
N ARG A 195 -0.17 15.71 -2.08
CA ARG A 195 -1.13 14.57 -2.12
C ARG A 195 -0.61 13.12 -2.37
N THR A 196 0.62 12.95 -2.82
CA THR A 196 1.25 11.67 -3.17
C THR A 196 1.84 11.03 -1.91
N SER A 197 1.42 9.82 -1.57
CA SER A 197 2.02 9.04 -0.49
C SER A 197 2.64 7.74 -1.03
N VAL A 198 3.58 7.18 -0.27
CA VAL A 198 4.15 5.85 -0.55
C VAL A 198 3.47 4.82 0.36
N ILE A 199 3.08 3.69 -0.23
CA ILE A 199 2.57 2.53 0.49
C ILE A 199 3.61 1.41 0.35
N GLY A 200 4.28 1.06 1.45
CA GLY A 200 5.29 0.01 1.47
C GLY A 200 4.71 -1.35 1.86
N TRP A 201 5.03 -2.38 1.06
CA TRP A 201 4.71 -3.78 1.31
C TRP A 201 6.00 -4.55 1.62
N THR A 202 6.17 -4.88 2.90
CA THR A 202 7.37 -5.59 3.37
C THR A 202 7.38 -7.03 2.89
N MET A 203 8.28 -7.36 1.97
CA MET A 203 8.48 -8.74 1.47
C MET A 203 9.89 -8.93 0.89
N GLY A 204 10.34 -10.18 0.79
CA GLY A 204 11.65 -10.51 0.19
C GLY A 204 11.76 -10.13 -1.29
N SER A 205 12.99 -9.90 -1.76
CA SER A 205 13.29 -9.45 -3.13
C SER A 205 12.62 -10.26 -4.24
N THR A 206 12.64 -11.59 -4.15
CA THR A 206 12.02 -12.46 -5.17
C THR A 206 10.51 -12.26 -5.22
N ALA A 207 9.86 -12.16 -4.06
CA ALA A 207 8.42 -11.88 -3.96
C ALA A 207 8.09 -10.47 -4.49
N ALA A 208 8.92 -9.47 -4.19
CA ALA A 208 8.76 -8.11 -4.70
C ALA A 208 8.89 -8.05 -6.23
N LEU A 209 9.87 -8.75 -6.82
CA LEU A 209 10.03 -8.87 -8.27
C LEU A 209 8.81 -9.52 -8.93
N HIS A 210 8.28 -10.60 -8.33
CA HIS A 210 7.08 -11.24 -8.85
C HIS A 210 5.83 -10.35 -8.71
N ALA A 211 5.70 -9.59 -7.61
CA ALA A 211 4.61 -8.63 -7.44
C ALA A 211 4.66 -7.52 -8.51
N LEU A 212 5.86 -7.05 -8.86
CA LEU A 212 6.07 -6.11 -9.96
C LEU A 212 5.74 -6.73 -11.31
N GLN A 213 6.21 -7.96 -11.58
CA GLN A 213 5.92 -8.69 -12.82
C GLN A 213 4.41 -8.92 -13.04
N ARG A 214 3.67 -9.14 -11.96
CA ARG A 214 2.21 -9.27 -11.99
C ARG A 214 1.48 -7.92 -12.01
N GLY A 215 2.18 -6.79 -11.96
CA GLY A 215 1.58 -5.46 -11.95
C GLY A 215 0.77 -5.16 -10.69
N GLU A 216 1.22 -5.67 -9.54
CA GLU A 216 0.55 -5.46 -8.24
C GLU A 216 1.17 -4.31 -7.41
N VAL A 217 2.32 -3.80 -7.85
CA VAL A 217 3.04 -2.66 -7.26
C VAL A 217 3.67 -1.83 -8.38
N HIS A 218 3.92 -0.55 -8.11
CA HIS A 218 4.63 0.33 -9.05
C HIS A 218 6.13 0.09 -9.01
N ILE A 219 6.64 -0.21 -7.81
CA ILE A 219 8.06 -0.30 -7.54
C ILE A 219 8.41 -1.59 -6.79
N ALA A 220 9.48 -2.25 -7.19
CA ALA A 220 10.12 -3.30 -6.40
C ALA A 220 11.52 -2.87 -5.95
N GLY A 221 11.79 -3.02 -4.65
CA GLY A 221 13.12 -2.94 -4.05
C GLY A 221 13.80 -4.30 -4.10
N LEU A 222 14.96 -4.38 -4.75
CA LEU A 222 15.68 -5.63 -4.96
C LEU A 222 17.14 -5.56 -4.51
N HIS A 223 17.63 -6.67 -3.98
CA HIS A 223 19.02 -6.91 -3.61
C HIS A 223 19.37 -8.40 -3.84
N LEU A 224 19.12 -8.86 -5.06
CA LEU A 224 19.43 -10.22 -5.52
C LEU A 224 20.83 -10.26 -6.13
N PHE A 225 21.55 -11.36 -5.89
CA PHE A 225 22.88 -11.59 -6.45
C PHE A 225 22.89 -12.88 -7.26
N ASP A 226 23.42 -12.83 -8.49
CA ASP A 226 23.55 -14.00 -9.36
C ASP A 226 25.00 -14.50 -9.31
N PRO A 227 25.29 -15.63 -8.64
CA PRO A 227 26.66 -16.12 -8.48
C PRO A 227 27.27 -16.66 -9.78
N VAL A 228 26.47 -16.97 -10.80
CA VAL A 228 26.97 -17.45 -12.10
C VAL A 228 27.54 -16.29 -12.91
N THR A 229 26.85 -15.15 -12.88
CA THR A 229 27.27 -13.97 -13.66
C THR A 229 28.10 -12.97 -12.85
N GLY A 230 28.03 -13.02 -11.52
CA GLY A 230 28.63 -12.03 -10.62
C GLY A 230 27.90 -10.69 -10.58
N GLU A 231 26.77 -10.55 -11.28
CA GLU A 231 25.98 -9.31 -11.32
C GLU A 231 24.85 -9.32 -10.27
N SER A 232 24.60 -8.15 -9.67
CA SER A 232 23.42 -7.92 -8.83
C SER A 232 22.22 -7.51 -9.67
N ASN A 233 21.05 -8.08 -9.36
CA ASN A 233 19.71 -7.74 -9.87
C ASN A 233 19.48 -7.89 -11.37
N MET A 234 20.33 -7.33 -12.23
CA MET A 234 20.18 -7.30 -13.69
C MET A 234 19.90 -8.67 -14.32
N PRO A 235 20.57 -9.77 -13.95
CA PRO A 235 20.23 -11.09 -14.49
C PRO A 235 18.80 -11.53 -14.17
N PHE A 236 18.31 -11.25 -12.95
CA PHE A 236 16.94 -11.56 -12.55
C PHE A 236 15.93 -10.70 -13.31
N LEU A 237 16.24 -9.41 -13.55
CA LEU A 237 15.38 -8.52 -14.34
C LEU A 237 15.26 -8.94 -15.80
N ARG A 238 16.40 -9.25 -16.43
CA ARG A 238 16.44 -9.72 -17.82
C ARG A 238 15.63 -11.01 -18.00
N ARG A 239 15.58 -11.88 -16.97
CA ARG A 239 14.79 -13.12 -16.96
C ARG A 239 13.30 -12.86 -16.69
N SER A 240 12.97 -12.10 -15.63
CA SER A 240 11.59 -11.97 -15.13
C SER A 240 10.77 -10.88 -15.82
N LEU A 241 11.40 -9.82 -16.34
CA LEU A 241 10.72 -8.66 -16.96
C LEU A 241 11.01 -8.56 -18.47
N LYS A 242 11.24 -9.70 -19.13
CA LYS A 242 11.54 -9.74 -20.56
C LYS A 242 10.40 -9.11 -21.37
N GLY A 243 10.72 -8.07 -22.13
CA GLY A 243 9.75 -7.36 -22.97
C GLY A 243 8.93 -6.28 -22.25
N SER A 244 9.20 -6.01 -20.97
CA SER A 244 8.63 -4.89 -20.23
C SER A 244 9.56 -3.68 -20.23
N HIS A 245 9.00 -2.47 -20.24
CA HIS A 245 9.76 -1.25 -19.96
C HIS A 245 9.88 -1.05 -18.46
N TYR A 246 11.11 -0.87 -17.98
CA TYR A 246 11.40 -0.60 -16.58
C TYR A 246 12.64 0.28 -16.46
N ASP A 247 12.64 1.14 -15.46
CA ASP A 247 13.82 1.92 -15.05
C ASP A 247 14.45 1.27 -13.83
N VAL A 248 15.78 1.27 -13.75
CA VAL A 248 16.55 0.71 -12.62
C VAL A 248 17.34 1.84 -11.97
N VAL A 249 17.04 2.13 -10.71
CA VAL A 249 17.69 3.19 -9.94
C VAL A 249 18.43 2.58 -8.77
N THR A 250 19.76 2.74 -8.70
CA THR A 250 20.51 2.38 -7.50
C THR A 250 20.11 3.32 -6.37
N PHE A 251 19.43 2.79 -5.37
CA PHE A 251 18.92 3.56 -4.25
C PHE A 251 19.96 3.68 -3.14
N ALA A 252 20.56 2.57 -2.75
CA ALA A 252 21.55 2.52 -1.69
C ALA A 252 22.53 1.35 -1.92
N THR A 253 23.68 1.45 -1.28
CA THR A 253 24.59 0.31 -1.10
C THR A 253 24.74 0.01 0.38
N TRP A 254 24.65 -1.26 0.75
CA TRP A 254 24.91 -1.68 2.13
C TRP A 254 25.87 -2.86 2.18
N GLU A 255 26.46 -3.04 3.35
CA GLU A 255 27.24 -4.22 3.68
C GLU A 255 26.35 -5.19 4.46
N GLU A 256 26.35 -6.44 4.04
CA GLU A 256 25.61 -7.50 4.70
C GLU A 256 26.56 -8.44 5.44
N GLY A 257 26.17 -8.87 6.64
CA GLY A 257 26.99 -9.72 7.50
C GLY A 257 26.18 -10.39 8.59
N PHE A 258 26.87 -11.07 9.51
CA PHE A 258 26.22 -11.74 10.63
C PHE A 258 25.80 -10.75 11.71
N LEU A 259 24.55 -10.87 12.15
CA LEU A 259 24.14 -10.34 13.43
C LEU A 259 24.53 -11.34 14.52
N VAL A 260 25.25 -10.86 15.54
CA VAL A 260 25.75 -11.68 16.65
C VAL A 260 25.48 -10.98 17.97
N ARG A 261 25.56 -11.73 19.08
CA ARG A 261 25.46 -11.15 20.42
C ARG A 261 26.56 -10.11 20.69
N PRO A 262 26.30 -9.11 21.55
CA PRO A 262 27.29 -8.13 21.95
C PRO A 262 28.61 -8.79 22.40
N GLY A 263 29.72 -8.27 21.90
CA GLY A 263 31.06 -8.81 22.15
C GLY A 263 31.46 -10.02 21.29
N ASN A 264 30.57 -10.53 20.43
CA ASN A 264 30.81 -11.69 19.57
C ASN A 264 31.46 -12.88 20.33
N PRO A 265 30.78 -13.44 21.35
CA PRO A 265 31.39 -14.38 22.30
C PRO A 265 31.89 -15.67 21.66
N LYS A 266 31.36 -16.04 20.50
CA LYS A 266 31.75 -17.24 19.73
C LYS A 266 32.72 -16.90 18.58
N SER A 267 33.22 -15.67 18.52
CA SER A 267 34.19 -15.20 17.52
C SER A 267 33.79 -15.45 16.05
N ILE A 268 32.49 -15.38 15.75
CA ILE A 268 31.93 -15.65 14.42
C ILE A 268 32.39 -14.55 13.45
N ARG A 269 33.01 -14.92 12.32
CA ARG A 269 33.53 -13.97 11.31
C ARG A 269 33.25 -14.39 9.87
N THR A 270 33.04 -15.67 9.62
CA THR A 270 32.88 -16.26 8.29
C THR A 270 31.79 -17.34 8.31
N ALA A 271 31.29 -17.72 7.13
CA ALA A 271 30.31 -18.80 7.03
C ALA A 271 30.87 -20.17 7.45
N ALA A 272 32.20 -20.35 7.41
CA ALA A 272 32.84 -21.59 7.86
C ALA A 272 32.65 -21.81 9.37
N ASP A 273 32.65 -20.73 10.15
CA ASP A 273 32.50 -20.76 11.62
C ASP A 273 31.13 -21.31 12.03
N LEU A 274 30.12 -21.24 11.16
CA LEU A 274 28.76 -21.74 11.44
C LEU A 274 28.67 -23.27 11.53
N SER A 275 29.74 -23.98 11.16
CA SER A 275 29.85 -25.44 11.32
C SER A 275 30.23 -25.86 12.75
N ASP A 276 30.60 -24.91 13.60
CA ASP A 276 30.89 -25.18 15.01
C ASP A 276 29.60 -25.62 15.74
N PRO A 277 29.58 -26.79 16.40
CA PRO A 277 28.39 -27.31 17.08
C PRO A 277 27.93 -26.43 18.26
N THR A 278 28.78 -25.52 18.75
CA THR A 278 28.43 -24.55 19.79
C THR A 278 27.71 -23.34 19.23
N ILE A 279 27.72 -23.10 17.91
CA ILE A 279 27.04 -21.98 17.25
C ILE A 279 25.66 -22.44 16.76
N THR A 280 24.62 -21.70 17.10
CA THR A 280 23.26 -21.94 16.61
C THR A 280 22.85 -20.77 15.73
N LEU A 281 22.42 -21.07 14.50
CA LEU A 281 21.91 -20.11 13.55
C LEU A 281 20.40 -19.89 13.75
N ILE A 282 19.93 -18.69 13.41
CA ILE A 282 18.54 -18.44 13.04
C ILE A 282 18.52 -17.73 11.68
N ASN A 283 17.69 -18.24 10.78
CA ASN A 283 17.64 -17.87 9.39
C ASN A 283 16.48 -16.94 9.05
N ARG A 284 16.60 -16.26 7.91
CA ARG A 284 15.47 -15.64 7.21
C ARG A 284 14.78 -16.64 6.30
N GLU A 285 13.57 -16.29 5.87
CA GLU A 285 12.78 -17.12 4.96
C GLU A 285 13.51 -17.44 3.66
N GLU A 286 13.20 -18.60 3.09
CA GLU A 286 13.74 -19.04 1.81
C GLU A 286 13.40 -18.03 0.70
N GLY A 287 14.38 -17.76 -0.16
CA GLY A 287 14.26 -16.76 -1.23
C GLY A 287 14.46 -15.30 -0.81
N SER A 288 14.70 -15.03 0.48
CA SER A 288 15.21 -13.72 0.94
C SER A 288 16.66 -13.49 0.48
N GLY A 289 17.04 -12.23 0.23
CA GLY A 289 18.41 -11.90 -0.20
C GLY A 289 19.48 -12.39 0.80
N ALA A 290 19.20 -12.21 2.09
CA ALA A 290 20.06 -12.68 3.18
C ALA A 290 20.26 -14.19 3.17
N ARG A 291 19.19 -14.97 2.92
CA ARG A 291 19.28 -16.43 2.85
C ARG A 291 20.07 -16.88 1.62
N LEU A 292 19.83 -16.27 0.47
CA LEU A 292 20.58 -16.58 -0.76
C LEU A 292 22.08 -16.30 -0.59
N LEU A 293 22.42 -15.19 0.07
CA LEU A 293 23.80 -14.84 0.38
C LEU A 293 24.44 -15.85 1.34
N LEU A 294 23.76 -16.17 2.45
CA LEU A 294 24.25 -17.18 3.40
C LEU A 294 24.56 -18.50 2.68
N ASP A 295 23.60 -19.02 1.91
CA ASP A 295 23.74 -20.30 1.22
C ASP A 295 24.90 -20.29 0.21
N GLN A 296 25.13 -19.14 -0.44
CA GLN A 296 26.31 -18.94 -1.27
C GLN A 296 27.61 -18.98 -0.45
N ARG A 297 27.67 -18.30 0.70
CA ARG A 297 28.88 -18.27 1.54
C ARG A 297 29.17 -19.62 2.18
N LEU A 298 28.14 -20.37 2.57
CA LEU A 298 28.29 -21.75 3.06
C LEU A 298 28.84 -22.66 1.96
N ARG A 299 28.29 -22.61 0.75
CA ARG A 299 28.80 -23.36 -0.41
C ARG A 299 30.25 -23.00 -0.72
N ALA A 300 30.60 -21.71 -0.74
CA ALA A 300 31.96 -21.27 -0.99
C ALA A 300 32.95 -21.73 0.10
N ALA A 301 32.48 -21.91 1.34
CA ALA A 301 33.25 -22.45 2.45
C ALA A 301 33.27 -23.99 2.51
N GLY A 302 32.55 -24.69 1.62
CA GLY A 302 32.41 -26.14 1.64
C GLY A 302 31.57 -26.67 2.82
N VAL A 303 30.75 -25.82 3.44
CA VAL A 303 29.87 -26.19 4.56
C VAL A 303 28.49 -26.54 4.03
N ALA A 304 28.03 -27.76 4.29
CA ALA A 304 26.68 -28.18 3.96
C ALA A 304 25.67 -27.61 4.97
N PRO A 305 24.45 -27.25 4.55
CA PRO A 305 23.36 -26.87 5.44
C PRO A 305 23.15 -27.77 6.66
N THR A 306 23.31 -29.08 6.47
CA THR A 306 23.15 -30.10 7.52
C THR A 306 24.22 -30.04 8.60
N GLN A 307 25.34 -29.35 8.35
CA GLN A 307 26.43 -29.15 9.30
C GLN A 307 26.25 -27.88 10.15
N VAL A 308 25.20 -27.09 9.91
CA VAL A 308 24.95 -25.83 10.60
C VAL A 308 23.82 -26.01 11.63
N PRO A 309 24.09 -26.00 12.94
CA PRO A 309 23.05 -26.13 13.94
C PRO A 309 22.03 -25.00 13.83
N GLY A 310 20.74 -25.33 13.79
CA GLY A 310 19.66 -24.34 13.68
C GLY A 310 19.43 -23.80 12.26
N TYR A 311 20.02 -24.39 11.22
CA TYR A 311 19.81 -23.96 9.84
C TYR A 311 18.32 -23.89 9.43
N ASP A 312 17.50 -24.80 9.95
CA ASP A 312 16.06 -24.84 9.68
C ASP A 312 15.24 -23.94 10.60
N HIS A 313 15.87 -23.26 11.57
CA HIS A 313 15.18 -22.27 12.40
C HIS A 313 14.96 -21.00 11.58
N ILE A 314 13.71 -20.68 11.26
CA ILE A 314 13.36 -19.57 10.39
C ILE A 314 12.59 -18.51 11.18
N ALA A 315 13.02 -17.26 11.05
CA ALA A 315 12.27 -16.08 11.43
C ALA A 315 11.71 -15.38 10.19
N SER A 316 10.46 -14.93 10.28
CA SER A 316 9.74 -14.25 9.19
C SER A 316 10.08 -12.76 9.06
N THR A 317 10.85 -12.20 10.01
CA THR A 317 11.20 -10.76 10.01
C THR A 317 12.62 -10.52 10.51
N HIS A 318 13.23 -9.41 10.10
CA HIS A 318 14.53 -8.97 10.60
C HIS A 318 14.53 -8.77 12.13
N PHE A 319 13.46 -8.22 12.70
CA PHE A 319 13.32 -8.08 14.15
C PHE A 319 13.18 -9.42 14.86
N GLY A 320 12.51 -10.41 14.24
CA GLY A 320 12.44 -11.77 14.76
C GLY A 320 13.81 -12.43 14.88
N VAL A 321 14.66 -12.26 13.86
CA VAL A 321 16.07 -12.69 13.89
C VAL A 321 16.81 -12.00 15.04
N ALA A 322 16.72 -10.67 15.13
CA ALA A 322 17.43 -9.90 16.17
C ALA A 322 16.98 -10.29 17.59
N ARG A 323 15.67 -10.50 17.80
CA ARG A 323 15.11 -10.93 19.09
C ARG A 323 15.63 -12.30 19.48
N ALA A 324 15.60 -13.27 18.57
CA ALA A 324 16.11 -14.62 18.85
C ALA A 324 17.60 -14.63 19.21
N ILE A 325 18.42 -13.78 18.58
CA ILE A 325 19.84 -13.64 18.91
C ILE A 325 20.04 -12.96 20.28
N ALA A 326 19.15 -12.05 20.67
CA ALA A 326 19.24 -11.39 21.98
C ALA A 326 18.80 -12.31 23.14
N GLU A 327 17.83 -13.19 22.89
CA GLU A 327 17.22 -14.06 23.91
C GLU A 327 17.95 -15.40 24.12
N HIS A 328 18.74 -15.87 23.15
CA HIS A 328 19.41 -17.18 23.14
C HIS A 328 20.92 -17.11 22.88
#